data_AF-A0A846GCQ1-F1
#
_entry.id   AF-A0A846GCQ1-F1
#
_cell.length_a   1.000
_cell.length_b   1.000
_cell.length_c   1.000
_cell.angle_alpha   90.00
_cell.angle_beta   90.00
_cell.angle_gamma   90.00
#
_symmetry.space_group_name_H-M   'P 1'
#
loop_
_entity.id
_entity.type
_entity.pdbx_description
1 polymer ?
#
loop_
_entity_poly.entity_id
_entity_poly.type
_entity_poly.pdbx_seq_one_letter_code
_entity_poly.pdbx_strand_id
1 'polypeptide(L)'
;MTRNQHIALWTCPRSRSTLIARSFEQLDGCLIFDEPLYAPYLLTHGFDHPHRQAIIESCETNYENVIQQLYEELYQYRVIFS
;
A
#
# COMPACT_ATOMS: atom_id res chain seq x y z
N MET A 1 -13.17 23.41 4.60
CA MET A 1 -12.19 22.31 4.51
C MET A 1 -12.72 21.30 3.51
N THR A 2 -12.07 21.16 2.35
CA THR A 2 -12.33 20.05 1.44
C THR A 2 -11.81 18.76 2.07
N ARG A 3 -12.69 17.79 2.29
CA ARG A 3 -12.31 16.48 2.86
C ARG A 3 -11.59 15.68 1.78
N ASN A 4 -10.35 15.27 2.05
CA ASN A 4 -9.66 14.32 1.16
C ASN A 4 -10.44 12.99 1.15
N GLN A 5 -10.64 12.44 -0.04
CA GLN A 5 -11.27 11.13 -0.22
C GLN A 5 -10.14 10.11 -0.37
N HIS A 6 -10.23 9.04 0.42
CA HIS A 6 -9.27 7.94 0.42
C HIS A 6 -9.95 6.68 -0.06
N ILE A 7 -9.24 5.87 -0.84
CA ILE A 7 -9.76 4.63 -1.43
C ILE A 7 -8.95 3.47 -0.88
N ALA A 8 -9.60 2.54 -0.18
CA ALA A 8 -9.02 1.25 0.14
C ALA A 8 -9.50 0.23 -0.90
N LEU A 9 -8.61 -0.18 -1.79
CA LEU A 9 -8.85 -1.17 -2.83
C LEU A 9 -8.24 -2.50 -2.39
N TRP A 10 -9.05 -3.39 -1.83
CA TRP A 10 -8.63 -4.77 -1.57
C TRP A 10 -9.18 -5.71 -2.62
N THR A 11 -8.28 -6.48 -3.22
CA THR A 11 -8.64 -7.40 -4.30
C THR A 11 -7.79 -8.66 -4.26
N CYS A 12 -8.27 -9.72 -4.93
CA CYS A 12 -7.46 -10.92 -5.14
C CYS A 12 -6.41 -10.71 -6.24
N PRO A 13 -5.32 -11.51 -6.27
CA PRO A 13 -4.36 -11.48 -7.36
C PRO A 13 -5.03 -11.67 -8.74
N ARG A 14 -4.54 -10.93 -9.74
CA ARG A 14 -5.07 -10.91 -11.13
C ARG A 14 -6.47 -10.27 -11.27
N SER A 15 -6.85 -9.39 -10.34
CA SER A 15 -8.06 -8.56 -10.38
C SER A 15 -7.98 -7.32 -11.28
N ARG A 16 -6.80 -7.02 -11.85
CA ARG A 16 -6.46 -5.73 -12.50
C ARG A 16 -6.34 -4.55 -11.53
N SER A 17 -6.14 -4.79 -10.23
CA SER A 17 -5.84 -3.73 -9.24
C SER A 17 -4.67 -2.84 -9.65
N THR A 18 -3.59 -3.43 -10.18
CA THR A 18 -2.43 -2.67 -10.68
C THR A 18 -2.83 -1.66 -11.77
N LEU A 19 -3.68 -2.03 -12.72
CA LEU A 19 -4.15 -1.12 -13.76
C LEU A 19 -4.95 0.05 -13.17
N ILE A 20 -5.80 -0.24 -12.19
CA ILE A 20 -6.60 0.76 -11.48
C ILE A 20 -5.66 1.72 -10.73
N ALA A 21 -4.72 1.18 -9.94
CA ALA A 21 -3.74 1.97 -9.20
C ALA A 21 -2.94 2.91 -10.13
N ARG A 22 -2.43 2.40 -11.26
CA ARG A 22 -1.72 3.22 -12.27
C ARG A 22 -2.59 4.28 -12.92
N SER A 23 -3.89 4.04 -13.08
CA SER A 23 -4.82 5.04 -13.62
C SER A 23 -5.00 6.23 -12.67
N PHE A 24 -4.97 5.98 -11.36
CA PHE A 24 -5.06 7.04 -10.35
C PHE A 24 -3.72 7.73 -10.08
N GLU A 25 -2.59 7.02 -10.22
CA GLU A 25 -1.24 7.59 -10.11
C GLU A 25 -1.01 8.74 -11.11
N GLN A 26 -1.72 8.73 -12.25
CA GLN A 26 -1.66 9.79 -13.27
C GLN A 26 -2.43 11.07 -12.89
N LEU A 27 -3.20 11.06 -11.80
CA LEU A 27 -4.01 12.20 -11.36
C LEU A 27 -3.27 13.05 -10.33
N ASP A 28 -3.33 14.36 -10.48
CA ASP A 28 -2.72 15.29 -9.53
C ASP A 28 -3.29 15.14 -8.12
N GLY A 29 -2.37 15.06 -7.15
CA GLY A 29 -2.72 14.94 -5.73
C GLY A 29 -3.16 13.54 -5.29
N CYS A 30 -2.97 12.52 -6.14
CA CYS A 30 -3.13 11.12 -5.78
C CYS A 30 -1.78 10.48 -5.39
N LEU A 31 -1.79 9.73 -4.30
CA LEU A 31 -0.67 8.90 -3.84
C LEU A 31 -1.14 7.44 -3.77
N ILE A 32 -0.33 6.52 -4.28
CA ILE A 32 -0.63 5.09 -4.29
C ILE A 32 0.30 4.37 -3.29
N PHE A 33 -0.29 3.56 -2.43
CA PHE A 33 0.43 2.52 -1.68
C PHE A 33 0.07 1.16 -2.24
N ASP A 34 1.08 0.45 -2.73
CA ASP A 34 0.95 -0.90 -3.29
C ASP A 34 1.23 -1.92 -2.18
N GLU A 35 0.18 -2.56 -1.67
CA GLU A 35 0.23 -3.60 -0.64
C GLU A 35 1.16 -3.27 0.56
N PRO A 36 1.02 -2.10 1.21
CA PRO A 36 2.01 -1.60 2.19
C PRO A 36 2.15 -2.50 3.43
N LEU A 37 1.13 -3.31 3.73
CA LEU A 37 1.12 -4.22 4.88
C LEU A 37 1.66 -5.62 4.54
N TYR A 38 2.14 -5.85 3.33
CA TYR A 38 2.53 -7.18 2.88
C TYR A 38 3.87 -7.65 3.46
N ALA A 39 4.88 -6.79 3.47
CA ALA A 39 6.18 -7.09 4.10
C ALA A 39 6.07 -7.41 5.61
N PRO A 40 5.39 -6.61 6.45
CA PRO A 40 5.20 -6.95 7.86
C PRO A 40 4.39 -8.25 8.01
N TYR A 41 3.39 -8.49 7.14
CA TYR A 41 2.63 -9.74 7.14
C TYR A 41 3.49 -10.97 6.85
N LEU A 42 4.33 -10.93 5.83
CA LEU A 42 5.26 -12.00 5.46
C LEU A 42 6.30 -12.29 6.54
N LEU A 43 6.78 -11.26 7.23
CA LEU A 43 7.72 -11.43 8.34
C LEU A 43 7.04 -12.16 9.50
N THR A 44 5.83 -11.73 9.87
CA THR A 44 5.14 -12.21 11.08
C THR A 44 4.59 -13.63 10.94
N HIS A 45 4.05 -13.98 9.77
CA HIS A 45 3.33 -15.25 9.57
C HIS A 45 4.16 -16.35 8.89
N GLY A 46 5.34 -16.00 8.37
CA GLY A 46 6.28 -16.99 7.82
C GLY A 46 5.80 -17.73 6.57
N PHE A 47 4.83 -17.21 5.83
CA PHE A 47 4.36 -17.81 4.58
C PHE A 47 5.50 -17.93 3.56
N ASP A 48 5.60 -19.09 2.90
CA ASP A 48 6.54 -19.29 1.80
C ASP A 48 6.01 -18.61 0.54
N HIS A 49 6.50 -17.39 0.30
CA HIS A 49 6.14 -16.58 -0.86
C HIS A 49 7.36 -16.39 -1.76
N PRO A 50 7.19 -16.45 -3.10
CA PRO A 50 8.24 -16.08 -4.03
C PRO A 50 8.84 -14.71 -3.68
N HIS A 51 10.17 -14.62 -3.66
CA HIS A 51 10.88 -13.37 -3.33
C HIS A 51 10.62 -12.82 -1.91
N ARG A 52 10.10 -13.61 -0.97
CA ARG A 52 9.86 -13.20 0.42
C ARG A 52 11.04 -12.43 1.03
N GLN A 53 12.24 -13.00 0.91
CA GLN A 53 13.43 -12.41 1.51
C GLN A 53 13.76 -11.05 0.90
N ALA A 54 13.64 -10.91 -0.42
CA ALA A 54 13.84 -9.65 -1.11
C ALA A 54 12.83 -8.59 -0.66
N ILE A 55 11.55 -8.96 -0.50
CA ILE A 55 10.49 -8.06 -0.03
C ILE A 55 10.76 -7.58 1.39
N ILE A 56 11.16 -8.48 2.29
CA ILE A 56 11.49 -8.17 3.69
C ILE A 56 12.71 -7.24 3.78
N GLU A 57 13.69 -7.40 2.89
CA GLU A 57 14.89 -6.57 2.85
C GLU A 57 14.65 -5.20 2.21
N SER A 58 13.72 -5.09 1.26
CA SER A 58 13.45 -3.85 0.52
C SER A 58 12.36 -2.97 1.12
N CYS A 59 11.49 -3.53 1.95
CA CYS A 59 10.30 -2.84 2.45
C CYS A 59 10.33 -2.71 3.98
N GLU A 60 9.58 -1.73 4.51
CA GLU A 60 9.36 -1.62 5.97
C GLU A 60 8.61 -2.85 6.48
N THR A 61 9.08 -3.42 7.59
CA THR A 61 8.56 -4.67 8.17
C THR A 61 7.94 -4.49 9.56
N ASN A 62 8.04 -3.29 10.13
CA ASN A 62 7.33 -2.92 11.33
C ASN A 62 5.93 -2.36 10.98
N TYR A 63 4.88 -3.02 11.48
CA TYR A 63 3.49 -2.59 11.27
C TYR A 63 3.22 -1.16 11.74
N GLU A 64 3.76 -0.75 12.89
CA GLU A 64 3.51 0.57 13.47
C GLU A 64 4.10 1.67 12.58
N ASN A 65 5.32 1.46 12.07
CA ASN A 65 5.98 2.40 11.15
C ASN A 65 5.16 2.57 9.87
N VAL A 66 4.71 1.46 9.26
CA VAL A 66 3.88 1.53 8.05
C VAL A 66 2.58 2.27 8.33
N ILE A 67 1.87 1.94 9.43
CA ILE A 67 0.61 2.60 9.77
C ILE A 67 0.81 4.09 10.01
N GLN A 68 1.89 4.49 10.69
CA GLN A 68 2.20 5.89 10.91
C GLN A 68 2.44 6.63 9.58
N GLN A 69 3.24 6.05 8.68
CA GLN A 69 3.49 6.62 7.35
C GLN A 69 2.17 6.80 6.58
N LEU A 70 1.32 5.78 6.54
CA LEU A 70 0.02 5.88 5.87
C LEU A 70 -0.83 6.98 6.51
N TYR A 71 -0.83 7.07 7.84
CA TYR A 71 -1.61 8.07 8.58
C TYR A 71 -1.19 9.51 8.26
N GLU A 72 0.11 9.78 8.20
CA GLU A 72 0.65 11.10 7.85
C GLU A 72 0.23 11.53 6.44
N GLU A 73 0.27 10.59 5.49
CA GLU A 73 0.00 10.85 4.07
C GLU A 73 -1.49 11.03 3.78
N LEU A 74 -2.37 10.44 4.60
CA LEU A 74 -3.82 10.68 4.55
C LEU A 74 -4.18 12.17 4.79
N TYR A 75 -3.35 12.93 5.51
CA TYR A 75 -3.63 14.36 5.72
C TYR A 75 -3.26 15.22 4.51
N GLN A 76 -2.30 14.77 3.70
CA GLN A 76 -1.73 15.58 2.62
C GLN A 76 -2.32 15.22 1.25
N TYR A 77 -2.61 13.95 1.00
CA TYR A 77 -2.95 13.45 -0.34
C TYR A 77 -4.29 12.72 -0.40
N ARG A 78 -4.80 12.54 -1.63
CA ARG A 78 -5.80 11.52 -1.92
C ARG A 78 -5.05 10.20 -2.03
N VAL A 79 -5.31 9.30 -1.10
CA VAL A 79 -4.50 8.08 -0.97
C VAL A 79 -5.30 6.88 -1.45
N ILE A 80 -4.66 6.00 -2.21
CA ILE A 80 -5.20 4.71 -2.61
C ILE A 80 -4.32 3.59 -2.08
N PHE A 81 -4.93 2.66 -1.37
CA PHE A 81 -4.30 1.42 -0.92
C PHE A 81 -4.68 0.31 -1.88
N SER A 82 -3.72 -0.36 -2.51
CA SER A 82 -3.95 -1.60 -3.27
C SER A 82 -3.53 -2.82 -2.47
#